data_AF-A0A7S3XJZ8-F1
#
_entry.id   AF-A0A7S3XJZ8-F1
#
_cell.length_a   1.000
_cell.length_b   1.000
_cell.length_c   1.000
_cell.angle_alpha   90.00
_cell.angle_beta   90.00
_cell.angle_gamma   90.00
#
_symmetry.space_group_name_H-M   'P 1'
#
loop_
_entity.id
_entity.type
_entity.pdbx_description
1 polymer ?
#
loop_
_entity_poly.entity_id
_entity_poly.type
_entity_poly.pdbx_seq_one_letter_code
_entity_poly.pdbx_strand_id
1 'polypeptide(L)'
;AAPAAPRPAAPPAAPAAPQVPVAVAPQFPRPAFLEARRRPVDDIPGLRKPPSPWMLFVEDLKEELKIAVPNGSGAAQQQYISQKWMELPPEHKQKYRDRAQGELLRYQREVAKWKKDRGLDPSTPLTAEMVGHVLALERAREPGHRAIPPGETVTPADTVRSIVGIDPDVADVSEDGVAAITKAMELFVAKLATDSAATARHHNRAALQYADVHETLQTKDALLFLREDFS
;
A
#
# COMPACT_ATOMS: atom_id res chain seq x y z
N ALA A 1 -23.93 -44.54 -53.33
CA ALA A 1 -24.70 -43.35 -52.94
C ALA A 1 -25.73 -43.77 -51.90
N ALA A 2 -25.50 -43.43 -50.63
CA ALA A 2 -26.45 -43.65 -49.53
C ALA A 2 -26.81 -42.26 -48.98
N PRO A 3 -28.10 -41.92 -48.83
CA PRO A 3 -28.52 -40.58 -48.43
C PRO A 3 -28.27 -40.35 -46.93
N ALA A 4 -27.64 -39.21 -46.62
CA ALA A 4 -27.35 -38.75 -45.27
C ALA A 4 -28.65 -38.39 -44.52
N ALA A 5 -28.82 -38.92 -43.32
CA ALA A 5 -29.90 -38.57 -42.42
C ALA A 5 -29.78 -37.10 -41.95
N PRO A 6 -30.90 -36.37 -41.78
CA PRO A 6 -30.88 -34.98 -41.33
C PRO A 6 -30.54 -34.88 -39.83
N ARG A 7 -29.69 -33.89 -39.49
CA ARG A 7 -29.33 -33.52 -38.11
C ARG A 7 -30.57 -33.08 -37.32
N PRO A 8 -30.69 -33.43 -36.03
CA PRO A 8 -31.77 -32.92 -35.18
C PRO A 8 -31.58 -31.42 -34.91
N ALA A 9 -32.71 -30.70 -34.93
CA ALA A 9 -32.81 -29.27 -34.71
C ALA A 9 -32.32 -28.86 -33.31
N ALA A 10 -31.61 -27.71 -33.24
CA ALA A 10 -31.18 -27.12 -31.99
C ALA A 10 -32.38 -26.68 -31.13
N PRO A 11 -32.33 -26.84 -29.78
CA PRO A 11 -33.39 -26.39 -28.90
C PRO A 11 -33.50 -24.85 -28.88
N PRO A 12 -34.70 -24.29 -28.65
CA PRO A 12 -34.93 -22.85 -28.68
C PRO A 12 -34.19 -22.14 -27.55
N ALA A 13 -33.63 -20.97 -27.88
CA ALA A 13 -32.90 -20.10 -26.98
C ALA A 13 -33.75 -19.72 -25.75
N ALA A 14 -33.17 -19.89 -24.57
CA ALA A 14 -33.76 -19.45 -23.30
C ALA A 14 -33.97 -17.92 -23.30
N PRO A 15 -35.04 -17.41 -22.67
CA PRO A 15 -35.31 -15.98 -22.61
C PRO A 15 -34.19 -15.26 -21.84
N ALA A 16 -33.69 -14.18 -22.43
CA ALA A 16 -32.68 -13.32 -21.83
C ALA A 16 -33.16 -12.78 -20.47
N ALA A 17 -32.35 -13.01 -19.43
CA ALA A 17 -32.60 -12.45 -18.12
C ALA A 17 -32.66 -10.91 -18.20
N PRO A 18 -33.56 -10.24 -17.46
CA PRO A 18 -33.62 -8.78 -17.46
C PRO A 18 -32.31 -8.22 -16.91
N GLN A 19 -31.61 -7.47 -17.75
CA GLN A 19 -30.40 -6.75 -17.36
C GLN A 19 -30.83 -5.63 -16.40
N VAL A 20 -30.56 -5.82 -15.11
CA VAL A 20 -30.69 -4.75 -14.13
C VAL A 20 -29.67 -3.67 -14.51
N PRO A 21 -30.07 -2.40 -14.74
CA PRO A 21 -29.11 -1.37 -15.09
C PRO A 21 -28.15 -1.18 -13.91
N VAL A 22 -26.88 -1.55 -14.12
CA VAL A 22 -25.80 -1.28 -13.18
C VAL A 22 -25.71 0.23 -13.05
N ALA A 23 -26.17 0.76 -11.92
CA ALA A 23 -26.03 2.16 -11.59
C ALA A 23 -24.54 2.53 -11.68
N VAL A 24 -24.20 3.42 -12.60
CA VAL A 24 -22.85 3.95 -12.76
C VAL A 24 -22.54 4.72 -11.48
N ALA A 25 -21.69 4.13 -10.63
CA ALA A 25 -21.23 4.78 -9.42
C ALA A 25 -20.64 6.16 -9.76
N PRO A 26 -20.93 7.20 -8.95
CA PRO A 26 -20.36 8.52 -9.18
C PRO A 26 -18.83 8.43 -9.22
N GLN A 27 -18.26 8.85 -10.35
CA GLN A 27 -16.82 8.86 -10.57
C GLN A 27 -16.22 10.01 -9.77
N PHE A 28 -15.98 9.77 -8.49
CA PHE A 28 -15.15 10.69 -7.72
C PHE A 28 -13.72 10.62 -8.28
N PRO A 29 -13.09 11.77 -8.60
CA PRO A 29 -11.69 11.78 -8.98
C PRO A 29 -10.91 11.13 -7.85
N ARG A 30 -10.15 10.07 -8.17
CA ARG A 30 -9.37 9.37 -7.15
C ARG A 30 -8.38 10.37 -6.56
N PRO A 31 -8.42 10.63 -5.24
CA PRO A 31 -7.47 11.54 -4.65
C PRO A 31 -6.04 10.98 -4.81
N ALA A 32 -5.07 11.86 -5.06
CA ALA A 32 -3.68 11.48 -5.39
C ALA A 32 -3.02 10.54 -4.36
N PHE A 33 -3.49 10.54 -3.10
CA PHE A 33 -3.01 9.61 -2.08
C PHE A 33 -3.40 8.14 -2.32
N LEU A 34 -4.46 7.87 -3.09
CA LEU A 34 -4.83 6.51 -3.53
C LEU A 34 -4.02 6.05 -4.74
N GLU A 35 -3.55 6.95 -5.60
CA GLU A 35 -2.63 6.62 -6.69
C GLU A 35 -1.26 6.19 -6.17
N ALA A 36 -0.82 6.79 -5.07
CA ALA A 36 0.41 6.41 -4.37
C ALA A 36 0.39 4.96 -3.82
N ARG A 37 -0.79 4.32 -3.75
CA ARG A 37 -1.00 3.01 -3.11
C ARG A 37 -0.84 1.81 -4.05
N ARG A 38 -0.29 2.02 -5.25
CA ARG A 38 0.05 0.94 -6.20
C ARG A 38 1.48 1.01 -6.73
N ARG A 39 2.42 1.57 -5.96
CA ARG A 39 3.82 1.21 -6.23
C ARG A 39 4.05 -0.18 -5.64
N PRO A 40 4.50 -1.17 -6.44
CA PRO A 40 5.03 -2.41 -5.90
C PRO A 40 6.00 -2.07 -4.78
N VAL A 41 6.05 -2.99 -3.82
CA VAL A 41 6.92 -3.04 -2.64
C VAL A 41 8.39 -3.05 -3.10
N ASP A 42 8.83 -1.92 -3.63
CA ASP A 42 10.20 -1.59 -4.02
C ASP A 42 10.79 -0.85 -2.81
N ASP A 43 11.20 -1.68 -1.87
CA ASP A 43 11.34 -1.42 -0.44
C ASP A 43 12.36 -0.37 -0.03
N ILE A 44 13.07 0.32 -0.92
CA ILE A 44 14.02 1.35 -0.50
C ILE A 44 14.00 2.50 -1.51
N PRO A 45 13.64 3.74 -1.10
CA PRO A 45 13.69 4.90 -1.97
C PRO A 45 15.06 5.05 -2.64
N GLY A 46 15.07 5.04 -3.97
CA GLY A 46 16.29 5.18 -4.77
C GLY A 46 17.08 3.89 -5.03
N LEU A 47 16.71 2.76 -4.39
CA LEU A 47 17.38 1.47 -4.58
C LEU A 47 16.46 0.48 -5.29
N ARG A 48 16.70 0.28 -6.58
CA ARG A 48 15.97 -0.71 -7.38
C ARG A 48 16.57 -2.09 -7.19
N LYS A 49 15.72 -3.12 -7.06
CA LYS A 49 16.16 -4.52 -7.02
C LYS A 49 17.02 -4.84 -8.25
N PRO A 50 18.09 -5.65 -8.08
CA PRO A 50 18.97 -5.99 -9.19
C PRO A 50 18.19 -6.82 -10.22
N PRO A 51 18.33 -6.51 -11.53
CA PRO A 51 17.63 -7.24 -12.57
C PRO A 51 18.10 -8.70 -12.63
N SER A 52 17.17 -9.62 -12.86
CA SER A 52 17.52 -11.03 -13.09
C SER A 52 18.28 -11.18 -14.42
N PRO A 53 19.03 -12.29 -14.62
CA PRO A 53 19.70 -12.58 -15.90
C PRO A 53 18.73 -12.51 -17.10
N TRP A 54 17.50 -12.96 -16.89
CA TRP A 54 16.45 -12.89 -17.91
C TRP A 54 15.98 -11.45 -18.19
N MET A 55 15.88 -10.60 -17.17
CA MET A 55 15.52 -9.18 -17.35
C MET A 55 16.60 -8.39 -18.11
N LEU A 56 17.88 -8.66 -17.82
CA LEU A 56 19.00 -8.07 -18.58
C LEU A 56 18.98 -8.50 -20.04
N PHE A 57 18.63 -9.76 -20.29
CA PHE A 57 18.45 -10.27 -21.63
C PHE A 57 17.28 -9.61 -22.36
N VAL A 58 16.12 -9.47 -21.70
CA VAL A 58 14.97 -8.76 -22.25
C VAL A 58 15.35 -7.32 -22.59
N GLU A 59 16.15 -6.66 -21.75
CA GLU A 59 16.62 -5.29 -21.98
C GLU A 59 17.46 -5.17 -23.25
N ASP A 60 18.43 -6.07 -23.45
CA ASP A 60 19.24 -6.11 -24.67
C ASP A 60 18.40 -6.46 -25.92
N LEU A 61 17.31 -7.26 -25.77
CA LEU A 61 16.39 -7.62 -26.85
C LEU A 61 15.28 -6.60 -27.13
N LYS A 62 15.07 -5.61 -26.28
CA LYS A 62 14.00 -4.62 -26.47
C LYS A 62 14.15 -3.86 -27.78
N GLU A 63 15.38 -3.56 -28.18
CA GLU A 63 15.64 -2.87 -29.44
C GLU A 63 15.33 -3.76 -30.65
N GLU A 64 15.66 -5.05 -30.58
CA GLU A 64 15.28 -6.03 -31.61
C GLU A 64 13.76 -6.26 -31.66
N LEU A 65 13.10 -6.32 -30.50
CA LEU A 65 11.64 -6.44 -30.38
C LEU A 65 10.89 -5.24 -30.96
N LYS A 66 11.41 -4.02 -30.80
CA LYS A 66 10.83 -2.81 -31.38
C LYS A 66 10.85 -2.84 -32.90
N ILE A 67 11.88 -3.44 -33.49
CA ILE A 67 12.03 -3.57 -34.95
C ILE A 67 11.19 -4.74 -35.48
N ALA A 68 11.25 -5.90 -34.81
CA ALA A 68 10.59 -7.12 -35.26
C ALA A 68 9.07 -7.11 -35.01
N VAL A 69 8.61 -6.46 -33.94
CA VAL A 69 7.19 -6.38 -33.58
C VAL A 69 6.81 -4.96 -33.12
N PRO A 70 6.75 -3.98 -34.04
CA PRO A 70 6.54 -2.57 -33.70
C PRO A 70 5.21 -2.26 -33.00
N ASN A 71 4.23 -3.17 -33.07
CA ASN A 71 2.89 -3.04 -32.45
C ASN A 71 2.37 -4.37 -31.88
N GLY A 72 3.28 -5.22 -31.39
CA GLY A 72 2.92 -6.53 -30.84
C GLY A 72 2.17 -6.44 -29.51
N SER A 73 1.15 -7.28 -29.33
CA SER A 73 0.60 -7.55 -27.99
C SER A 73 1.72 -8.04 -27.07
N GLY A 74 1.70 -7.63 -25.78
CA GLY A 74 2.71 -8.04 -24.80
C GLY A 74 2.87 -9.56 -24.69
N ALA A 75 1.83 -10.33 -25.01
CA ALA A 75 1.90 -11.79 -25.10
C ALA A 75 2.79 -12.29 -26.26
N ALA A 76 2.71 -11.65 -27.43
CA ALA A 76 3.54 -12.00 -28.59
C ALA A 76 5.02 -11.65 -28.36
N GLN A 77 5.29 -10.51 -27.72
CA GLN A 77 6.63 -10.12 -27.31
C GLN A 77 7.23 -11.13 -26.31
N GLN A 78 6.44 -11.56 -25.32
CA GLN A 78 6.89 -12.54 -24.32
C GLN A 78 7.21 -13.91 -24.94
N GLN A 79 6.43 -14.36 -25.92
CA GLN A 79 6.69 -15.60 -26.66
C GLN A 79 7.99 -15.50 -27.46
N TYR A 80 8.21 -14.38 -28.16
CA TYR A 80 9.45 -14.13 -28.92
C TYR A 80 10.68 -14.12 -28.02
N ILE A 81 10.63 -13.42 -26.88
CA ILE A 81 11.70 -13.40 -25.87
C ILE A 81 11.99 -14.81 -25.36
N SER A 82 10.94 -15.58 -25.07
CA SER A 82 11.09 -16.93 -24.50
C SER A 82 11.73 -17.88 -25.51
N GLN A 83 11.36 -17.81 -26.79
CA GLN A 83 12.00 -18.58 -27.86
C GLN A 83 13.46 -18.21 -28.02
N LYS A 84 13.78 -16.90 -28.10
CA LYS A 84 15.16 -16.42 -28.20
C LYS A 84 16.01 -16.85 -27.01
N TRP A 85 15.46 -16.77 -25.78
CA TRP A 85 16.14 -17.27 -24.59
C TRP A 85 16.41 -18.78 -24.65
N MET A 86 15.51 -19.59 -25.18
CA MET A 86 15.74 -21.03 -25.34
C MET A 86 16.81 -21.34 -26.39
N GLU A 87 16.80 -20.64 -27.52
CA GLU A 87 17.78 -20.77 -28.61
C GLU A 87 19.21 -20.37 -28.21
N LEU A 88 19.38 -19.52 -27.18
CA LEU A 88 20.69 -19.03 -26.78
C LEU A 88 21.61 -20.13 -26.21
N PRO A 89 22.88 -20.20 -26.67
CA PRO A 89 23.89 -21.07 -26.11
C PRO A 89 24.11 -20.82 -24.61
N PRO A 90 24.52 -21.84 -23.84
CA PRO A 90 24.76 -21.71 -22.41
C PRO A 90 25.81 -20.63 -22.08
N GLU A 91 26.77 -20.38 -22.97
CA GLU A 91 27.81 -19.35 -22.83
C GLU A 91 27.22 -17.93 -22.81
N HIS A 92 26.23 -17.67 -23.67
CA HIS A 92 25.60 -16.36 -23.73
C HIS A 92 24.65 -16.16 -22.56
N LYS A 93 23.99 -17.23 -22.09
CA LYS A 93 23.24 -17.21 -20.82
C LYS A 93 24.16 -16.93 -19.63
N GLN A 94 25.39 -17.45 -19.66
CA GLN A 94 26.38 -17.22 -18.61
C GLN A 94 26.79 -15.75 -18.52
N LYS A 95 26.98 -15.05 -19.65
CA LYS A 95 27.21 -13.59 -19.67
C LYS A 95 26.13 -12.81 -18.90
N TYR A 96 24.86 -13.19 -19.06
CA TYR A 96 23.76 -12.54 -18.32
C TYR A 96 23.75 -12.90 -16.84
N ARG A 97 24.20 -14.11 -16.47
CA ARG A 97 24.39 -14.51 -15.06
C ARG A 97 25.49 -13.70 -14.39
N ASP A 98 26.63 -13.56 -15.06
CA ASP A 98 27.77 -12.80 -14.54
C ASP A 98 27.41 -11.31 -14.40
N ARG A 99 26.70 -10.74 -15.39
CA ARG A 99 26.19 -9.36 -15.33
C ARG A 99 25.17 -9.17 -14.21
N ALA A 100 24.24 -10.12 -14.03
CA ALA A 100 23.28 -10.09 -12.92
C ALA A 100 23.98 -10.21 -11.56
N GLN A 101 25.04 -11.00 -11.46
CA GLN A 101 25.85 -11.14 -10.25
C GLN A 101 26.57 -9.82 -9.91
N GLY A 102 27.10 -9.13 -10.93
CA GLY A 102 27.70 -7.80 -10.74
C GLY A 102 26.70 -6.77 -10.21
N GLU A 103 25.49 -6.72 -10.78
CA GLU A 103 24.41 -5.84 -10.31
C GLU A 103 23.94 -6.20 -8.90
N LEU A 104 23.90 -7.49 -8.56
CA LEU A 104 23.57 -7.95 -7.19
C LEU A 104 24.61 -7.44 -6.18
N LEU A 105 25.90 -7.53 -6.49
CA LEU A 105 26.97 -7.02 -5.62
C LEU A 105 26.92 -5.49 -5.49
N ARG A 106 26.54 -4.78 -6.55
CA ARG A 106 26.29 -3.33 -6.50
C ARG A 106 25.14 -3.01 -5.55
N TYR A 107 24.00 -3.68 -5.72
CA TYR A 107 22.82 -3.52 -4.87
C TYR A 107 23.12 -3.83 -3.40
N GLN A 108 23.84 -4.92 -3.11
CA GLN A 108 24.24 -5.26 -1.74
C GLN A 108 25.10 -4.16 -1.08
N ARG A 109 26.03 -3.55 -1.82
CA ARG A 109 26.83 -2.41 -1.32
C ARG A 109 25.98 -1.18 -1.07
N GLU A 110 25.06 -0.86 -1.97
CA GLU A 110 24.14 0.26 -1.81
C GLU A 110 23.21 0.05 -0.61
N VAL A 111 22.67 -1.16 -0.41
CA VAL A 111 21.83 -1.51 0.73
C VAL A 111 22.63 -1.42 2.03
N ALA A 112 23.86 -1.95 2.05
CA ALA A 112 24.73 -1.87 3.23
C ALA A 112 25.05 -0.42 3.60
N LYS A 113 25.30 0.44 2.61
CA LYS A 113 25.47 1.88 2.82
C LYS A 113 24.19 2.52 3.38
N TRP A 114 23.04 2.24 2.76
CA TRP A 114 21.75 2.74 3.21
C TRP A 114 21.44 2.37 4.67
N LYS A 115 21.73 1.11 5.06
CA LYS A 115 21.61 0.63 6.45
C LYS A 115 22.53 1.39 7.39
N LYS A 116 23.82 1.52 7.02
CA LYS A 116 24.83 2.21 7.83
C LYS A 116 24.46 3.68 8.06
N ASP A 117 24.01 4.38 7.03
CA ASP A 117 23.61 5.80 7.12
C ASP A 117 22.42 6.00 8.09
N ARG A 118 21.67 4.93 8.39
CA ARG A 118 20.50 4.89 9.27
C ARG A 118 20.75 4.18 10.60
N GLY A 119 21.99 3.79 10.89
CA GLY A 119 22.36 3.10 12.13
C GLY A 119 21.81 1.67 12.25
N LEU A 120 21.42 1.06 11.13
CA LEU A 120 20.95 -0.33 11.07
C LEU A 120 22.13 -1.30 10.89
N ASP A 121 22.06 -2.45 11.53
CA ASP A 121 23.05 -3.52 11.35
C ASP A 121 22.98 -4.10 9.92
N PRO A 122 24.12 -4.20 9.20
CA PRO A 122 24.19 -4.83 7.88
C PRO A 122 23.60 -6.25 7.81
N SER A 123 23.66 -7.01 8.90
CA SER A 123 23.20 -8.40 8.99
C SER A 123 21.68 -8.54 9.18
N THR A 124 20.97 -7.48 9.58
CA THR A 124 19.52 -7.57 9.79
C THR A 124 18.79 -7.66 8.44
N PRO A 125 17.88 -8.62 8.24
CA PRO A 125 17.08 -8.69 7.02
C PRO A 125 16.21 -7.42 6.90
N LEU A 126 16.20 -6.82 5.71
CA LEU A 126 15.41 -5.62 5.46
C LEU A 126 14.03 -6.05 4.96
N THR A 127 13.04 -6.10 5.87
CA THR A 127 11.65 -6.37 5.50
C THR A 127 10.95 -5.10 5.04
N ALA A 128 9.92 -5.22 4.20
CA ALA A 128 9.11 -4.10 3.75
C ALA A 128 8.54 -3.26 4.91
N GLU A 129 8.14 -3.92 6.00
CA GLU A 129 7.62 -3.28 7.22
C GLU A 129 8.70 -2.46 7.94
N MET A 130 9.91 -3.02 8.07
CA MET A 130 11.04 -2.32 8.69
C MET A 130 11.43 -1.09 7.89
N VAL A 131 11.47 -1.17 6.55
CA VAL A 131 11.79 0.01 5.74
C VAL A 131 10.67 1.04 5.82
N GLY A 132 9.40 0.61 5.80
CA GLY A 132 8.27 1.49 6.02
C GLY A 132 8.35 2.26 7.34
N HIS A 133 8.73 1.58 8.43
CA HIS A 133 8.91 2.20 9.74
C HIS A 133 10.07 3.21 9.75
N VAL A 134 11.24 2.83 9.20
CA VAL A 134 12.42 3.71 9.13
C VAL A 134 12.12 4.97 8.32
N LEU A 135 11.46 4.84 7.17
CA LEU A 135 11.07 5.98 6.35
C LEU A 135 10.01 6.86 7.01
N ALA A 136 9.08 6.28 7.77
CA ALA A 136 8.11 7.03 8.54
C ALA A 136 8.78 7.88 9.64
N LEU A 137 9.78 7.31 10.32
CA LEU A 137 10.60 8.04 11.31
C LEU A 137 11.41 9.16 10.65
N GLU A 138 11.95 8.95 9.46
CA GLU A 138 12.66 9.98 8.70
C GLU A 138 11.74 11.12 8.26
N ARG A 139 10.55 10.79 7.76
CA ARG A 139 9.54 11.78 7.39
C ARG A 139 9.08 12.61 8.58
N ALA A 140 9.01 12.00 9.77
CA ALA A 140 8.74 12.71 11.02
C ALA A 140 9.90 13.64 11.44
N ARG A 141 11.13 13.44 10.92
CA ARG A 141 12.31 14.29 11.14
C ARG A 141 12.46 15.40 10.10
N GLU A 142 11.79 15.33 8.95
CA GLU A 142 11.90 16.35 7.91
C GLU A 142 11.34 17.71 8.39
N PRO A 143 12.03 18.84 8.14
CA PRO A 143 11.60 20.17 8.57
C PRO A 143 10.32 20.55 7.82
N GLY A 144 9.20 20.37 8.50
CA GLY A 144 7.84 20.50 7.94
C GLY A 144 6.85 19.56 8.63
N HIS A 145 7.32 18.41 9.14
CA HIS A 145 6.65 17.72 10.23
C HIS A 145 7.12 18.38 11.53
N ARG A 146 6.22 19.08 12.23
CA ARG A 146 6.49 19.53 13.60
C ARG A 146 6.59 18.25 14.45
N ALA A 147 7.79 17.70 14.58
CA ALA A 147 8.08 16.72 15.61
C ALA A 147 7.78 17.43 16.93
N ILE A 148 6.63 17.10 17.52
CA ILE A 148 6.17 17.74 18.74
C ILE A 148 7.18 17.34 19.81
N PRO A 149 7.93 18.28 20.39
CA PRO A 149 8.88 17.96 21.44
C PRO A 149 8.14 17.27 22.60
N PRO A 150 8.83 16.38 23.34
CA PRO A 150 8.24 15.74 24.51
C PRO A 150 7.69 16.80 25.48
N GLY A 151 6.38 16.79 25.72
CA GLY A 151 5.69 17.76 26.59
C GLY A 151 4.89 18.84 25.86
N GLU A 152 4.99 18.95 24.54
CA GLU A 152 4.10 19.83 23.75
C GLU A 152 2.94 19.02 23.17
N THR A 153 1.78 19.65 22.97
CA THR A 153 0.56 19.04 22.43
C THR A 153 0.14 19.76 21.16
N VAL A 154 -0.43 19.02 20.20
CA VAL A 154 -0.99 19.61 18.96
C VAL A 154 -2.28 20.35 19.27
N THR A 155 -3.01 19.87 20.27
CA THR A 155 -4.33 20.38 20.58
C THR A 155 -4.26 21.64 21.44
N PRO A 156 -5.03 22.71 21.14
CA PRO A 156 -5.01 23.94 21.93
C PRO A 156 -5.49 23.71 23.36
N ALA A 157 -4.66 24.06 24.34
CA ALA A 157 -4.96 23.87 25.76
C ALA A 157 -6.22 24.63 26.22
N ASP A 158 -6.51 25.78 25.62
CA ASP A 158 -7.69 26.59 25.95
C ASP A 158 -8.99 25.92 25.52
N THR A 159 -8.99 25.17 24.42
CA THR A 159 -10.14 24.36 23.99
C THR A 159 -10.41 23.25 24.99
N VAL A 160 -9.35 22.59 25.49
CA VAL A 160 -9.49 21.54 26.50
C VAL A 160 -10.03 22.11 27.81
N ARG A 161 -9.51 23.25 28.27
CA ARG A 161 -10.07 23.96 29.45
C ARG A 161 -11.54 24.30 29.28
N SER A 162 -11.91 24.78 28.09
CA SER A 162 -13.31 25.11 27.79
C SER A 162 -14.22 23.89 27.83
N ILE A 163 -13.76 22.73 27.35
CA ILE A 163 -14.52 21.47 27.39
C ILE A 163 -14.65 20.97 28.84
N VAL A 164 -13.57 21.00 29.62
CA VAL A 164 -13.61 20.54 31.02
C VAL A 164 -14.50 21.43 31.88
N GLY A 165 -14.53 22.73 31.62
CA GLY A 165 -15.41 23.68 32.32
C GLY A 165 -16.90 23.55 32.00
N ILE A 166 -17.30 22.65 31.09
CA ILE A 166 -18.71 22.31 30.87
C ILE A 166 -19.26 21.51 32.07
N ASP A 167 -18.40 20.77 32.78
CA ASP A 167 -18.78 19.97 33.93
C ASP A 167 -19.02 20.88 35.15
N PRO A 168 -20.26 20.95 35.68
CA PRO A 168 -20.61 21.83 36.79
C PRO A 168 -19.92 21.44 38.11
N ASP A 169 -19.44 20.21 38.25
CA ASP A 169 -18.77 19.72 39.47
C ASP A 169 -17.27 20.05 39.48
N VAL A 170 -16.72 20.56 38.37
CA VAL A 170 -15.30 20.93 38.24
C VAL A 170 -15.11 22.42 38.49
N ALA A 171 -14.55 22.77 39.65
CA ALA A 171 -14.33 24.16 40.04
C ALA A 171 -13.12 24.82 39.35
N ASP A 172 -11.99 24.13 39.23
CA ASP A 172 -10.78 24.59 38.55
C ASP A 172 -9.88 23.41 38.16
N VAL A 173 -8.98 23.60 37.18
CA VAL A 173 -8.08 22.57 36.65
C VAL A 173 -6.66 23.12 36.55
N SER A 174 -5.71 22.42 37.16
CA SER A 174 -4.29 22.78 37.09
C SER A 174 -3.74 22.68 35.66
N GLU A 175 -2.67 23.43 35.37
CA GLU A 175 -2.01 23.39 34.06
C GLU A 175 -1.52 21.99 33.68
N ASP A 176 -0.93 21.26 34.64
CA ASP A 176 -0.51 19.87 34.45
C ASP A 176 -1.70 18.92 34.20
N GLY A 177 -2.85 19.18 34.85
CA GLY A 177 -4.08 18.43 34.61
C GLY A 177 -4.60 18.63 33.18
N VAL A 178 -4.59 19.87 32.71
CA VAL A 178 -4.94 20.21 31.31
C VAL A 178 -3.98 19.53 30.35
N ALA A 179 -2.67 19.55 30.61
CA ALA A 179 -1.67 18.90 29.76
C ALA A 179 -1.88 17.37 29.69
N ALA A 180 -2.17 16.73 30.84
CA ALA A 180 -2.45 15.30 30.91
C ALA A 180 -3.73 14.90 30.15
N ILE A 181 -4.82 15.65 30.33
CA ILE A 181 -6.08 15.44 29.60
C ILE A 181 -5.87 15.65 28.10
N THR A 182 -5.13 16.70 27.73
CA THR A 182 -4.81 16.98 26.32
C THR A 182 -4.04 15.81 25.69
N LYS A 183 -3.04 15.27 26.41
CA LYS A 183 -2.28 14.13 25.90
C LYS A 183 -3.11 12.86 25.82
N ALA A 184 -3.95 12.61 26.82
CA ALA A 184 -4.88 11.49 26.82
C ALA A 184 -5.84 11.57 25.62
N MET A 185 -6.35 12.76 25.29
CA MET A 185 -7.21 12.98 24.13
C MET A 185 -6.50 12.68 22.80
N GLU A 186 -5.25 13.11 22.63
CA GLU A 186 -4.46 12.78 21.44
C GLU A 186 -4.25 11.26 21.29
N LEU A 187 -3.87 10.60 22.39
CA LEU A 187 -3.69 9.16 22.42
C LEU A 187 -5.00 8.42 22.16
N PHE A 188 -6.11 8.95 22.67
CA PHE A 188 -7.44 8.43 22.42
C PHE A 188 -7.82 8.49 20.94
N VAL A 189 -7.66 9.64 20.28
CA VAL A 189 -7.93 9.80 18.85
C VAL A 189 -7.04 8.87 18.01
N ALA A 190 -5.75 8.79 18.34
CA ALA A 190 -4.82 7.88 17.66
C ALA A 190 -5.23 6.41 17.83
N LYS A 191 -5.63 6.01 19.03
CA LYS A 191 -6.09 4.65 19.33
C LYS A 191 -7.39 4.34 18.59
N LEU A 192 -8.38 5.23 18.63
CA LEU A 192 -9.65 5.07 17.93
C LEU A 192 -9.42 4.93 16.42
N ALA A 193 -8.62 5.81 15.82
CA ALA A 193 -8.30 5.75 14.40
C ALA A 193 -7.56 4.45 14.02
N THR A 194 -6.63 3.99 14.85
CA THR A 194 -5.90 2.72 14.62
C THR A 194 -6.84 1.53 14.68
N ASP A 195 -7.72 1.51 15.67
CA ASP A 195 -8.69 0.46 15.89
C ASP A 195 -9.71 0.39 14.74
N SER A 196 -10.27 1.53 14.33
CA SER A 196 -11.19 1.60 13.20
C SER A 196 -10.51 1.32 11.86
N ALA A 197 -9.23 1.67 11.70
CA ALA A 197 -8.46 1.27 10.52
C ALA A 197 -8.22 -0.25 10.48
N ALA A 198 -8.09 -0.93 11.63
CA ALA A 198 -8.03 -2.38 11.68
C ALA A 198 -9.35 -3.01 11.21
N THR A 199 -10.48 -2.49 11.68
CA THR A 199 -11.82 -2.89 11.21
C THR A 199 -12.00 -2.69 9.70
N ALA A 200 -11.58 -1.54 9.16
CA ALA A 200 -11.60 -1.28 7.72
C ALA A 200 -10.78 -2.32 6.92
N ARG A 201 -9.62 -2.74 7.46
CA ARG A 201 -8.78 -3.77 6.84
C ARG A 201 -9.44 -5.15 6.88
N HIS A 202 -10.17 -5.49 7.94
CA HIS A 202 -10.96 -6.72 7.99
C HIS A 202 -12.00 -6.77 6.86
N HIS A 203 -12.55 -5.62 6.48
CA HIS A 203 -13.45 -5.48 5.33
C HIS A 203 -12.72 -5.36 3.98
N ASN A 204 -11.42 -5.69 3.90
CA ASN A 204 -10.56 -5.52 2.73
C ASN A 204 -10.53 -4.08 2.17
N ARG A 205 -10.84 -3.09 3.01
CA ARG A 205 -10.86 -1.69 2.63
C ARG A 205 -9.63 -0.96 3.13
N ALA A 206 -9.19 -0.07 2.25
CA ALA A 206 -8.03 0.77 2.42
C ALA A 206 -8.39 2.14 3.03
N ALA A 207 -9.64 2.58 2.83
CA ALA A 207 -10.18 3.85 3.27
C ALA A 207 -11.06 3.65 4.51
N LEU A 208 -10.86 4.52 5.49
CA LEU A 208 -11.64 4.56 6.73
C LEU A 208 -13.03 5.16 6.43
N GLN A 209 -14.08 4.49 6.87
CA GLN A 209 -15.47 4.93 6.74
C GLN A 209 -16.13 5.07 8.12
N TYR A 210 -17.24 5.80 8.17
CA TYR A 210 -18.04 5.95 9.38
C TYR A 210 -18.49 4.58 9.94
N ALA A 211 -18.86 3.64 9.06
CA ALA A 211 -19.25 2.29 9.46
C ALA A 211 -18.16 1.56 10.26
N ASP A 212 -16.88 1.77 9.91
CA ASP A 212 -15.75 1.16 10.63
C ASP A 212 -15.61 1.72 12.05
N VAL A 213 -15.84 3.03 12.20
CA VAL A 213 -15.82 3.70 13.50
C VAL A 213 -16.97 3.19 14.36
N HIS A 214 -18.19 3.17 13.81
CA HIS A 214 -19.38 2.68 14.51
C HIS A 214 -19.23 1.23 14.98
N GLU A 215 -18.74 0.33 14.11
CA GLU A 215 -18.47 -1.07 14.49
C GLU A 215 -17.41 -1.17 15.60
N THR A 216 -16.39 -0.31 15.56
CA THR A 216 -15.35 -0.25 16.61
C THR A 216 -15.92 0.19 17.96
N LEU A 217 -16.81 1.18 17.96
CA LEU A 217 -17.51 1.66 19.16
C LEU A 217 -18.44 0.59 19.75
N GLN A 218 -19.07 -0.22 18.91
CA GLN A 218 -19.90 -1.33 19.36
C GLN A 218 -19.08 -2.53 19.85
N THR A 219 -17.89 -2.76 19.32
CA THR A 219 -17.11 -3.96 19.65
C THR A 219 -16.26 -3.79 20.91
N LYS A 220 -15.76 -2.57 21.20
CA LYS A 220 -14.80 -2.37 22.28
C LYS A 220 -15.45 -1.81 23.54
N ASP A 221 -15.33 -2.55 24.64
CA ASP A 221 -15.87 -2.15 25.95
C ASP A 221 -15.32 -0.81 26.45
N ALA A 222 -14.03 -0.53 26.19
CA ALA A 222 -13.42 0.75 26.58
C ALA A 222 -14.02 1.99 25.87
N LEU A 223 -14.84 1.79 24.83
CA LEU A 223 -15.51 2.82 24.05
C LEU A 223 -17.02 2.88 24.32
N LEU A 224 -17.49 2.14 25.35
CA LEU A 224 -18.91 2.07 25.73
C LEU A 224 -19.52 3.46 25.98
N PHE A 225 -18.75 4.37 26.58
CA PHE A 225 -19.19 5.73 26.90
C PHE A 225 -19.60 6.56 25.66
N LEU A 226 -19.22 6.13 24.45
CA LEU A 226 -19.58 6.79 23.20
C LEU A 226 -20.73 6.10 22.46
N ARG A 227 -21.29 4.99 22.96
CA ARG A 227 -22.33 4.27 22.20
C ARG A 227 -23.62 5.08 22.06
N GLU A 228 -23.97 5.86 23.07
CA GLU A 228 -25.21 6.63 23.09
C GLU A 228 -25.16 7.81 22.10
N ASP A 229 -23.98 8.43 21.94
CA ASP A 229 -23.78 9.56 21.02
C ASP A 229 -23.73 9.14 19.54
N PHE A 230 -23.48 7.86 19.26
CA PHE A 230 -23.24 7.32 17.92
C PHE A 230 -24.21 6.20 17.52
N SER A 231 -25.41 6.15 18.13
CA SER A 231 -26.45 5.15 17.85
C SER A 231 -27.09 5.30 16.47
#